data_AF-A0A815CUT6-F1
#
_entry.id   AF-A0A815CUT6-F1
#
_cell.length_a   1.000
_cell.length_b   1.000
_cell.length_c   1.000
_cell.angle_alpha   90.00
_cell.angle_beta   90.00
_cell.angle_gamma   90.00
#
_symmetry.space_group_name_H-M   'P 1'
#
loop_
_entity.id
_entity.type
_entity.pdbx_description
1 polymer ?
#
loop_
_entity_poly.entity_id
_entity_poly.type
_entity_poly.pdbx_seq_one_letter_code
_entity_poly.pdbx_strand_id
1 'polypeptide(L)'
;MANARTDAIIDAWKSKAGLTLSAEEEQKLKAWFAGAAERIQTRREGGKKLFVELTAAVESNDSAKADELLKKLREGFRQLSEGREKALDEFDNILSADQRARIVVAAVKQAKESGRPVEHIIDQLFSESNESQ
;
A
#
# COMPACT_ATOMS: atom_id res chain seq x y z
N MET A 1 12.77 0.39 -11.54
CA MET A 1 12.51 1.62 -10.75
C MET A 1 12.00 1.34 -9.33
N ALA A 2 11.28 0.23 -9.07
CA ALA A 2 10.77 -0.11 -7.73
C ALA A 2 11.86 -0.25 -6.63
N ASN A 3 13.00 -0.91 -6.94
CA ASN A 3 14.07 -1.13 -5.95
C ASN A 3 14.66 0.18 -5.38
N ALA A 4 14.90 1.19 -6.24
CA ALA A 4 15.50 2.45 -5.80
C ALA A 4 14.60 3.25 -4.84
N ARG A 5 13.26 3.13 -4.97
CA ARG A 5 12.31 3.81 -4.08
C ARG A 5 12.21 3.09 -2.74
N THR A 6 12.18 1.76 -2.75
CA THR A 6 12.23 0.96 -1.52
C THR A 6 13.51 1.21 -0.73
N ASP A 7 14.66 1.25 -1.41
CA ASP A 7 15.95 1.56 -0.79
C ASP A 7 15.94 2.95 -0.14
N ALA A 8 15.42 3.97 -0.85
CA ALA A 8 15.30 5.32 -0.30
C ALA A 8 14.39 5.41 0.95
N ILE A 9 13.30 4.63 1.01
CA ILE A 9 12.43 4.57 2.18
C ILE A 9 13.15 3.93 3.36
N ILE A 10 13.82 2.79 3.13
CA ILE A 10 14.59 2.09 4.17
C ILE A 10 15.72 2.98 4.69
N ASP A 11 16.45 3.68 3.82
CA ASP A 11 17.51 4.61 4.21
C ASP A 11 16.96 5.84 4.96
N ALA A 12 15.78 6.33 4.59
CA ALA A 12 15.08 7.36 5.34
C ALA A 12 14.70 6.88 6.74
N TRP A 13 14.27 5.62 6.90
CA TRP A 13 13.97 5.05 8.21
C TRP A 13 15.24 4.88 9.05
N LYS A 14 16.32 4.35 8.49
CA LYS A 14 17.62 4.23 9.19
C LYS A 14 18.10 5.59 9.69
N SER A 15 18.11 6.59 8.82
CA SER A 15 18.63 7.93 9.13
C SER A 15 17.72 8.75 10.06
N LYS A 16 16.41 8.81 9.78
CA LYS A 16 15.48 9.68 10.52
C LYS A 16 14.93 9.03 11.79
N ALA A 17 14.78 7.70 11.80
CA ALA A 17 14.27 6.95 12.95
C ALA A 17 15.39 6.36 13.83
N GLY A 18 16.67 6.56 13.45
CA GLY A 18 17.82 6.02 14.18
C GLY A 18 17.73 4.50 14.28
N LEU A 19 17.39 3.87 13.16
CA LEU A 19 16.94 2.49 13.09
C LEU A 19 18.08 1.61 12.59
N THR A 20 18.49 0.66 13.41
CA THR A 20 19.44 -0.38 13.00
C THR A 20 18.64 -1.57 12.51
N LEU A 21 18.84 -1.92 11.25
CA LEU A 21 18.25 -3.11 10.62
C LEU A 21 19.37 -4.11 10.34
N SER A 22 19.10 -5.38 10.60
CA SER A 22 19.91 -6.48 10.11
C SER A 22 19.73 -6.64 8.59
N ALA A 23 20.70 -7.28 7.94
CA ALA A 23 20.60 -7.62 6.52
C ALA A 23 19.35 -8.47 6.21
N GLU A 24 18.95 -9.34 7.15
CA GLU A 24 17.75 -10.17 7.02
C GLU A 24 16.46 -9.35 7.10
N GLU A 25 16.36 -8.42 8.06
CA GLU A 25 15.21 -7.51 8.17
C GLU A 25 15.08 -6.63 6.92
N GLU A 26 16.19 -6.12 6.40
CA GLU A 26 16.18 -5.34 5.16
C GLU A 26 15.71 -6.16 3.96
N GLN A 27 16.19 -7.39 3.82
CA GLN A 27 15.76 -8.27 2.74
C GLN A 27 14.27 -8.59 2.85
N LYS A 28 13.76 -8.87 4.06
CA LYS A 28 12.35 -9.12 4.32
C LYS A 28 11.49 -7.88 4.03
N LEU A 29 11.93 -6.69 4.44
CA LEU A 29 11.25 -5.43 4.11
C LEU A 29 11.20 -5.19 2.61
N LYS A 30 12.30 -5.42 1.88
CA LYS A 30 12.33 -5.27 0.42
C LYS A 30 11.36 -6.23 -0.26
N ALA A 31 11.34 -7.50 0.17
CA ALA A 31 10.40 -8.49 -0.34
C ALA A 31 8.95 -8.10 -0.03
N TRP A 32 8.68 -7.59 1.18
CA TRP A 32 7.38 -7.08 1.58
C TRP A 32 6.90 -5.91 0.72
N PHE A 33 7.74 -4.90 0.50
CA PHE A 33 7.43 -3.77 -0.38
C PHE A 33 7.15 -4.22 -1.82
N ALA A 34 7.95 -5.15 -2.36
CA ALA A 34 7.73 -5.70 -3.69
C ALA A 34 6.40 -6.45 -3.79
N GLY A 35 6.09 -7.32 -2.83
CA GLY A 35 4.84 -8.06 -2.78
C GLY A 35 3.62 -7.16 -2.61
N ALA A 36 3.69 -6.14 -1.76
CA ALA A 36 2.64 -5.15 -1.61
C ALA A 36 2.40 -4.36 -2.92
N ALA A 37 3.45 -3.91 -3.58
CA ALA A 37 3.35 -3.18 -4.84
C ALA A 37 2.74 -4.03 -5.97
N GLU A 38 3.18 -5.28 -6.12
CA GLU A 38 2.66 -6.21 -7.13
C GLU A 38 1.17 -6.52 -6.90
N ARG A 39 0.79 -6.78 -5.64
CA ARG A 39 -0.62 -7.01 -5.26
C ARG A 39 -1.48 -5.81 -5.62
N ILE A 40 -1.03 -4.60 -5.33
CA ILE A 40 -1.81 -3.38 -5.59
C ILE A 40 -1.88 -3.08 -7.08
N GLN A 41 -0.78 -3.24 -7.82
CA GLN A 41 -0.76 -3.06 -9.27
C GLN A 41 -1.71 -4.03 -9.98
N THR A 42 -1.60 -5.33 -9.68
CA THR A 42 -2.44 -6.37 -10.28
C THR A 42 -3.93 -6.08 -10.06
N ARG A 43 -4.28 -5.63 -8.85
CA ARG A 43 -5.67 -5.31 -8.50
C ARG A 43 -6.15 -3.99 -9.10
N ARG A 44 -5.28 -2.99 -9.23
CA ARG A 44 -5.58 -1.72 -9.91
C ARG A 44 -5.86 -1.96 -11.39
N GLU A 45 -5.04 -2.76 -12.07
CA GLU A 45 -5.24 -3.12 -13.48
C GLU A 45 -6.51 -3.95 -13.67
N GLY A 46 -6.74 -4.97 -12.82
CA GLY A 46 -7.98 -5.76 -12.84
C GLY A 46 -9.22 -4.92 -12.58
N GLY A 47 -9.17 -3.99 -11.61
CA GLY A 47 -10.26 -3.07 -11.30
C GLY A 47 -10.56 -2.11 -12.45
N LYS A 48 -9.53 -1.51 -13.07
CA LYS A 48 -9.68 -0.64 -14.25
C LYS A 48 -10.42 -1.38 -15.39
N LYS A 49 -10.04 -2.62 -15.67
CA LYS A 49 -10.71 -3.44 -16.70
C LYS A 49 -12.18 -3.69 -16.35
N LEU A 50 -12.47 -4.06 -15.11
CA LEU A 50 -13.86 -4.26 -14.65
C LEU A 50 -14.71 -2.99 -14.72
N PHE A 51 -14.14 -1.81 -14.45
CA PHE A 51 -14.85 -0.54 -14.61
C PHE A 51 -15.19 -0.24 -16.07
N VAL A 52 -14.23 -0.44 -16.99
CA VAL A 52 -14.49 -0.27 -18.43
C VAL A 52 -15.58 -1.22 -18.92
N GLU A 53 -15.50 -2.50 -18.51
CA GLU A 53 -16.53 -3.49 -18.86
C GLU A 53 -17.90 -3.16 -18.26
N LEU A 54 -17.93 -2.60 -17.05
CA LEU A 54 -19.16 -2.18 -16.40
C LEU A 54 -19.80 -1.00 -17.12
N THR A 55 -19.00 0.00 -17.50
CA THR A 55 -19.46 1.13 -18.32
C THR A 55 -20.09 0.63 -19.61
N ALA A 56 -19.43 -0.27 -20.34
CA ALA A 56 -19.97 -0.83 -21.57
C ALA A 56 -21.27 -1.64 -21.35
N ALA A 57 -21.37 -2.38 -20.25
CA ALA A 57 -22.59 -3.13 -19.89
C ALA A 57 -23.76 -2.20 -19.58
N VAL A 58 -23.51 -1.11 -18.83
CA VAL A 58 -24.51 -0.09 -18.52
C VAL A 58 -24.97 0.64 -19.79
N GLU A 59 -24.03 1.06 -20.65
CA GLU A 59 -24.34 1.72 -21.93
C GLU A 59 -25.15 0.83 -22.88
N SER A 60 -24.93 -0.49 -22.81
CA SER A 60 -25.64 -1.48 -23.61
C SER A 60 -26.96 -1.94 -22.99
N ASN A 61 -27.37 -1.39 -21.84
CA ASN A 61 -28.52 -1.84 -21.04
C ASN A 61 -28.49 -3.34 -20.67
N ASP A 62 -27.29 -3.93 -20.56
CA ASP A 62 -27.11 -5.32 -20.14
C ASP A 62 -27.01 -5.38 -18.60
N SER A 63 -28.18 -5.29 -17.95
CA SER A 63 -28.29 -5.26 -16.49
C SER A 63 -27.75 -6.53 -15.82
N ALA A 64 -27.87 -7.69 -16.48
CA ALA A 64 -27.36 -8.95 -15.94
C ALA A 64 -25.82 -8.94 -15.86
N LYS A 65 -25.16 -8.46 -16.93
CA LYS A 65 -23.71 -8.31 -16.97
C LYS A 65 -23.23 -7.20 -16.03
N ALA A 66 -23.96 -6.09 -15.94
CA ALA A 66 -23.64 -5.02 -15.00
C ALA A 66 -23.65 -5.51 -13.53
N ASP A 67 -24.66 -6.29 -13.15
CA ASP A 67 -24.75 -6.89 -11.82
C ASP A 67 -23.62 -7.89 -11.52
N GLU A 68 -23.23 -8.69 -12.51
CA GLU A 68 -22.07 -9.61 -12.38
C GLU A 68 -20.77 -8.82 -12.15
N LEU A 69 -20.54 -7.77 -12.93
CA LEU A 69 -19.33 -6.94 -12.84
C LEU A 69 -19.27 -6.16 -11.53
N LEU A 70 -20.41 -5.66 -11.02
CA LEU A 70 -20.50 -5.04 -9.70
C LEU A 70 -20.14 -6.02 -8.56
N LYS A 71 -20.56 -7.28 -8.66
CA LYS A 71 -20.16 -8.32 -7.68
C LYS A 71 -18.67 -8.57 -7.72
N LYS A 72 -18.07 -8.70 -8.91
CA LYS A 72 -16.62 -8.86 -9.09
C LYS A 72 -15.83 -7.67 -8.55
N LEU A 73 -16.31 -6.44 -8.76
CA LEU A 73 -15.70 -5.24 -8.20
C LEU A 73 -15.75 -5.24 -6.67
N ARG A 74 -16.89 -5.57 -6.07
CA ARG A 74 -17.02 -5.69 -4.60
C ARG A 74 -16.11 -6.75 -4.02
N GLU A 75 -16.01 -7.91 -4.66
CA GLU A 75 -15.08 -8.96 -4.25
C GLU A 75 -13.63 -8.51 -4.37
N GLY A 76 -13.27 -7.81 -5.45
CA GLY A 76 -11.95 -7.20 -5.62
C GLY A 76 -11.61 -6.21 -4.50
N PHE A 77 -12.57 -5.35 -4.11
CA PHE A 77 -12.37 -4.44 -2.98
C PHE A 77 -12.22 -5.16 -1.65
N ARG A 78 -12.99 -6.21 -1.41
CA ARG A 78 -12.85 -7.03 -0.20
C ARG A 78 -11.47 -7.68 -0.11
N GLN A 79 -11.00 -8.26 -1.22
CA GLN A 79 -9.67 -8.88 -1.30
C GLN A 79 -8.54 -7.86 -1.14
N LEU A 80 -8.74 -6.60 -1.56
CA LEU A 80 -7.81 -5.51 -1.28
C LEU A 80 -7.72 -5.20 0.22
N SER A 81 -8.87 -5.12 0.91
CA SER A 81 -8.91 -4.89 2.36
C SER A 81 -8.24 -6.04 3.13
N GLU A 82 -8.56 -7.28 2.80
CA GLU A 82 -7.95 -8.48 3.41
C GLU A 82 -6.44 -8.56 3.11
N GLY A 83 -6.03 -8.20 1.89
CA GLY A 83 -4.63 -8.13 1.50
C GLY A 83 -3.85 -7.04 2.25
N ARG A 84 -4.50 -5.93 2.58
CA ARG A 84 -3.92 -4.86 3.41
C ARG A 84 -3.68 -5.34 4.83
N GLU A 85 -4.66 -5.99 5.47
CA GLU A 85 -4.48 -6.54 6.82
C GLU A 85 -3.32 -7.54 6.87
N LYS A 86 -3.27 -8.49 5.93
CA LYS A 86 -2.15 -9.44 5.83
C LYS A 86 -0.81 -8.75 5.65
N ALA A 87 -0.75 -7.69 4.84
CA ALA A 87 0.48 -6.93 4.67
C ALA A 87 0.92 -6.23 5.97
N LEU A 88 -0.02 -5.75 6.79
CA LEU A 88 0.30 -5.19 8.10
C LEU A 88 0.82 -6.26 9.07
N ASP A 89 0.20 -7.44 9.08
CA ASP A 89 0.67 -8.57 9.89
C ASP A 89 2.07 -9.03 9.46
N GLU A 90 2.35 -9.09 8.15
CA GLU A 90 3.68 -9.38 7.60
C GLU A 90 4.70 -8.34 8.09
N PHE A 91 4.37 -7.05 8.01
CA PHE A 91 5.24 -5.96 8.50
C PHE A 91 5.52 -6.07 10.00
N ASP A 92 4.49 -6.38 10.79
CA ASP A 92 4.58 -6.54 12.24
C ASP A 92 5.47 -7.71 12.67
N ASN A 93 5.59 -8.73 11.82
CA ASN A 93 6.46 -9.88 12.01
C ASN A 93 7.90 -9.64 11.54
N ILE A 94 8.14 -8.62 10.72
CA ILE A 94 9.49 -8.27 10.24
C ILE A 94 10.23 -7.41 11.26
N LEU A 95 9.53 -6.46 11.89
CA LEU A 95 10.12 -5.48 12.80
C LEU A 95 9.61 -5.61 14.23
N SER A 96 10.50 -5.43 15.20
CA SER A 96 10.12 -5.31 16.60
C SER A 96 9.19 -4.12 16.84
N ALA A 97 8.42 -4.16 17.93
CA ALA A 97 7.52 -3.07 18.31
C ALA A 97 8.27 -1.74 18.51
N ASP A 98 9.50 -1.75 19.04
CA ASP A 98 10.32 -0.54 19.21
C ASP A 98 10.72 0.05 17.85
N GLN A 99 11.20 -0.78 16.92
CA GLN A 99 11.54 -0.34 15.56
C GLN A 99 10.32 0.26 14.85
N ARG A 100 9.16 -0.39 14.93
CA ARG A 100 7.89 0.12 14.37
C ARG A 100 7.49 1.45 14.98
N ALA A 101 7.56 1.58 16.31
CA ALA A 101 7.25 2.83 17.00
C ALA A 101 8.19 3.97 16.56
N ARG A 102 9.49 3.70 16.38
CA ARG A 102 10.45 4.69 15.87
C ARG A 102 10.12 5.16 14.47
N ILE A 103 9.70 4.25 13.57
CA ILE A 103 9.26 4.61 12.21
C ILE A 103 8.08 5.56 12.28
N VAL A 104 7.05 5.21 13.07
CA VAL A 104 5.86 6.06 13.23
C VAL A 104 6.22 7.42 13.82
N VAL A 105 7.03 7.46 14.87
CA VAL A 105 7.48 8.72 15.50
C VAL A 105 8.29 9.58 14.53
N ALA A 106 9.18 8.99 13.75
CA ALA A 106 9.95 9.71 12.73
C ALA A 106 9.04 10.28 11.63
N ALA A 107 8.04 9.50 11.18
CA ALA A 107 7.05 9.96 10.22
C ALA A 107 6.23 11.14 10.79
N VAL A 108 5.77 11.04 12.04
CA VAL A 108 5.07 12.11 12.77
C VAL A 108 5.90 13.38 12.89
N LYS A 109 7.18 13.26 13.27
CA LYS A 109 8.11 14.40 13.32
C LYS A 109 8.25 15.06 11.95
N GLN A 110 8.41 14.26 10.89
CA GLN A 110 8.55 14.77 9.53
C GLN A 110 7.31 15.56 9.05
N ALA A 111 6.08 15.18 9.40
CA ALA A 111 4.94 16.04 9.04
C ALA A 111 4.83 17.30 9.86
N LYS A 112 5.13 17.23 11.16
CA LYS A 112 5.16 18.43 11.99
C LYS A 112 6.14 19.46 11.44
N GLU A 113 7.32 19.00 10.99
CA GLU A 113 8.32 19.85 10.35
C GLU A 113 7.88 20.41 8.99
N SER A 114 7.03 19.69 8.26
CA SER A 114 6.50 20.11 6.95
C SER A 114 5.14 20.82 7.02
N GLY A 115 4.64 21.13 8.22
CA GLY A 115 3.36 21.81 8.44
C GLY A 115 2.13 21.00 8.02
N ARG A 116 2.27 19.68 7.79
CA ARG A 116 1.17 18.81 7.40
C ARG A 116 0.45 18.26 8.65
N PRO A 117 -0.88 18.11 8.62
CA PRO A 117 -1.62 17.44 9.68
C PRO A 117 -1.11 16.00 9.85
N VAL A 118 -1.12 15.51 11.09
CA VAL A 118 -0.68 14.13 11.38
C VAL A 118 -1.59 13.11 10.71
N GLU A 119 -2.87 13.44 10.51
CA GLU A 119 -3.81 12.62 9.74
C GLU A 119 -3.31 12.34 8.31
N HIS A 120 -2.63 13.31 7.70
CA HIS A 120 -2.11 13.18 6.34
C HIS A 120 -0.91 12.21 6.23
N ILE A 121 -0.19 11.95 7.34
CA ILE A 121 0.89 10.94 7.38
C ILE A 121 0.33 9.55 7.51
N ILE A 122 -0.71 9.39 8.33
CA ILE A 122 -1.41 8.11 8.47
C ILE A 122 -1.95 7.75 7.09
N ASP A 123 -2.52 8.72 6.39
CA ASP A 123 -2.90 8.54 4.99
C ASP A 123 -1.68 8.26 4.10
N GLN A 124 -0.55 8.95 4.16
CA GLN A 124 0.61 8.63 3.30
C GLN A 124 1.20 7.22 3.55
N LEU A 125 1.37 6.83 4.82
CA LEU A 125 1.91 5.51 5.19
C LEU A 125 1.01 4.36 4.71
N PHE A 126 -0.28 4.62 4.54
CA PHE A 126 -1.27 3.60 4.19
C PHE A 126 -2.01 3.82 2.86
N SER A 127 -1.80 4.94 2.15
CA SER A 127 -2.48 5.31 0.90
C SER A 127 -1.55 5.56 -0.30
N GLU A 128 -0.24 5.77 -0.11
CA GLU A 128 0.71 5.97 -1.22
C GLU A 128 1.04 4.70 -2.04
N SER A 129 0.08 3.78 -2.12
CA SER A 129 0.05 2.78 -3.18
C SER A 129 -0.79 3.21 -4.39
N ASN A 130 -1.36 4.43 -4.39
CA ASN A 130 -2.34 4.85 -5.40
C ASN A 130 -1.99 6.07 -6.26
N GLU A 131 -0.90 6.79 -5.98
CA GLU A 131 -0.51 7.96 -6.79
C GLU A 131 0.89 7.82 -7.38
N SER A 132 0.97 7.10 -8.49
CA SER A 132 1.90 7.41 -9.56
C SER A 132 1.16 7.07 -10.87
N GLN A 133 0.90 8.15 -11.61
CA GLN A 133 0.45 8.32 -13.00
C GLN A 133 -0.06 7.08 -13.74
#